data_AF-A0A101HP26-F1
#
_entry.id   AF-A0A101HP26-F1
#
_cell.length_a   1.000
_cell.length_b   1.000
_cell.length_c   1.000
_cell.angle_alpha   90.00
_cell.angle_beta   90.00
_cell.angle_gamma   90.00
#
_symmetry.space_group_name_H-M   'P 1'
#
loop_
_entity.id
_entity.type
_entity.pdbx_description
1 polymer ?
#
loop_
_entity_poly.entity_id
_entity_poly.type
_entity_poly.pdbx_seq_one_letter_code
_entity_poly.pdbx_strand_id
1 'polypeptide(L)'
;MKKVIVLLLSLASVLLIGMEVQLNLGHLEFLRDEFSIENVTRVGYWIYADRLPDGSYKHADAPGEGVTCVDDVARAAILYLRLFETSGNPEYFGRAKEALEFVLSMQDVDGDFYNFVFEDGRINLNGPTSRKGGNWWAARALWA
;
A
#
# COMPACT_ATOMS: atom_id res chain seq x y z
N MET A 1 -38.77 11.43 29.64
CA MET A 1 -38.33 11.22 28.24
C MET A 1 -36.87 11.61 28.01
N LYS A 2 -36.46 12.88 28.17
CA LYS A 2 -35.04 13.31 27.94
C LYS A 2 -33.99 12.50 28.73
N LYS A 3 -34.21 12.24 30.03
CA LYS A 3 -33.28 11.45 30.87
C LYS A 3 -33.13 9.99 30.43
N VAL A 4 -34.21 9.39 29.90
CA VAL A 4 -34.21 8.01 29.38
C VAL A 4 -33.46 7.94 28.05
N ILE A 5 -33.62 8.95 27.19
CA ILE A 5 -32.87 9.05 25.93
C ILE A 5 -31.37 9.23 26.20
N VAL A 6 -30.99 10.08 27.16
CA VAL A 6 -29.57 10.25 27.54
C VAL A 6 -28.98 8.95 28.07
N LEU A 7 -29.71 8.22 28.93
CA LEU A 7 -29.27 6.94 29.46
C LEU A 7 -29.09 5.87 28.36
N LEU A 8 -30.03 5.80 27.41
CA LEU A 8 -29.96 4.88 26.27
C LEU A 8 -28.78 5.21 25.34
N LEU A 9 -28.52 6.49 25.08
CA LEU A 9 -27.37 6.92 24.27
C LEU A 9 -26.03 6.61 24.97
N SER A 10 -25.94 6.79 26.29
CA SER A 10 -24.75 6.41 27.06
C SER A 10 -24.54 4.88 27.11
N LEU A 11 -25.62 4.10 27.15
CA LEU A 11 -25.52 2.64 27.16
C LEU A 11 -25.14 2.09 25.77
N ALA A 12 -25.68 2.68 24.70
CA ALA A 12 -25.32 2.35 23.32
C ALA A 12 -23.84 2.66 23.03
N SER A 13 -23.31 3.76 23.56
CA SER A 13 -21.89 4.08 23.40
C SER A 13 -20.98 3.11 24.16
N VAL A 14 -21.39 2.61 25.33
CA VAL A 14 -20.66 1.56 26.06
C VAL A 14 -20.69 0.21 25.31
N LEU A 15 -21.80 -0.12 24.65
CA LEU A 15 -21.93 -1.34 23.83
C LEU A 15 -21.06 -1.33 22.56
N LEU A 16 -20.64 -0.15 22.10
CA LEU A 16 -19.71 0.00 20.98
C LEU A 16 -18.23 -0.07 21.43
N ILE A 17 -17.94 0.04 22.73
CA ILE A 17 -16.58 -0.11 23.27
C ILE A 17 -16.20 -1.59 23.18
N GLY A 18 -15.22 -1.90 22.33
CA GLY A 18 -14.75 -3.27 22.11
C GLY A 18 -15.23 -3.92 20.82
N MET A 19 -15.90 -3.19 19.92
CA MET A 19 -16.02 -3.64 18.54
C MET A 19 -14.65 -3.63 17.88
N GLU A 20 -13.99 -4.78 17.82
CA GLU A 20 -12.82 -4.97 16.96
C GLU A 20 -13.27 -4.96 15.50
N VAL A 21 -12.87 -3.93 14.77
CA VAL A 21 -12.99 -3.93 13.31
C VAL A 21 -11.94 -4.89 12.79
N GLN A 22 -12.37 -6.09 12.37
CA GLN A 22 -11.47 -7.06 11.77
C GLN A 22 -10.99 -6.52 10.42
N LEU A 23 -9.69 -6.23 10.33
CA LEU A 23 -9.07 -5.77 9.09
C LEU A 23 -8.91 -6.95 8.13
N ASN A 24 -9.55 -6.88 6.96
CA ASN A 24 -9.36 -7.86 5.90
C ASN A 24 -8.27 -7.38 4.93
N LEU A 25 -7.09 -7.97 5.03
CA LEU A 25 -5.95 -7.70 4.14
C LEU A 25 -5.96 -8.56 2.88
N GLY A 26 -6.92 -9.47 2.70
CA GLY A 26 -6.87 -10.50 1.65
C GLY A 26 -6.75 -9.94 0.23
N HIS A 27 -7.40 -8.81 -0.06
CA HIS A 27 -7.25 -8.16 -1.37
C HIS A 27 -5.89 -7.44 -1.51
N LEU A 28 -5.36 -6.86 -0.43
CA LEU A 28 -4.02 -6.25 -0.45
C LEU A 28 -2.93 -7.32 -0.66
N GLU A 29 -3.03 -8.46 0.03
CA GLU A 29 -2.12 -9.59 -0.19
C GLU A 29 -2.26 -10.20 -1.59
N PHE A 30 -3.47 -10.17 -2.17
CA PHE A 30 -3.66 -10.55 -3.58
C PHE A 30 -2.91 -9.63 -4.54
N LEU A 31 -2.78 -8.33 -4.23
CA LEU A 31 -2.03 -7.38 -5.05
C LEU A 31 -0.51 -7.49 -4.85
N ARG A 32 -0.03 -8.17 -3.78
CA ARG A 32 1.41 -8.32 -3.51
C ARG A 32 2.04 -9.25 -4.56
N ASP A 33 3.12 -8.80 -5.19
CA ASP A 33 3.81 -9.57 -6.22
C ASP A 33 5.31 -9.24 -6.30
N GLU A 34 6.06 -10.04 -7.05
CA GLU A 34 7.49 -9.87 -7.29
C GLU A 34 7.76 -9.17 -8.63
N PHE A 35 8.60 -8.14 -8.59
CA PHE A 35 9.02 -7.36 -9.75
C PHE A 35 10.55 -7.39 -9.87
N SER A 36 11.06 -7.56 -11.09
CA SER A 36 12.50 -7.57 -11.38
C SER A 36 13.02 -6.15 -11.67
N ILE A 37 13.25 -5.36 -10.62
CA ILE A 37 13.70 -3.97 -10.74
C ILE A 37 15.22 -3.95 -10.81
N GLU A 38 15.77 -3.48 -11.93
CA GLU A 38 17.21 -3.45 -12.19
C GLU A 38 17.92 -4.81 -11.97
N ASN A 39 17.25 -5.90 -12.35
CA ASN A 39 17.69 -7.29 -12.13
C ASN A 39 17.73 -7.74 -10.66
N VAL A 40 17.09 -7.00 -9.76
CA VAL A 40 16.91 -7.41 -8.38
C VAL A 40 15.43 -7.60 -8.10
N THR A 41 15.07 -8.80 -7.62
CA THR A 41 13.69 -9.06 -7.19
C THR A 41 13.33 -8.16 -6.03
N ARG A 42 12.22 -7.42 -6.19
CA ARG A 42 11.59 -6.59 -5.18
C ARG A 42 10.12 -6.94 -5.09
N VAL A 43 9.57 -6.83 -3.89
CA VAL A 43 8.16 -7.08 -3.65
C VAL A 43 7.43 -5.75 -3.69
N GLY A 44 6.46 -5.65 -4.59
CA GLY A 44 5.59 -4.49 -4.71
C GLY A 44 4.12 -4.89 -4.59
N TYR A 45 3.24 -3.94 -4.90
CA TYR A 45 1.81 -4.16 -4.93
C TYR A 45 1.26 -3.64 -6.25
N TRP A 46 0.46 -4.46 -6.94
CA TRP A 46 -0.27 -4.05 -8.13
C TRP A 46 -1.21 -2.88 -7.81
N ILE A 47 -1.23 -1.87 -8.68
CA ILE A 47 -2.07 -0.65 -8.51
C ILE A 47 -3.54 -1.02 -8.65
N TYR A 48 -3.86 -1.85 -9.64
CA TYR A 48 -5.24 -2.17 -10.01
C TYR A 48 -5.49 -3.67 -10.12
N ALA A 49 -6.76 -4.00 -9.97
CA ALA A 49 -7.29 -5.31 -10.28
C ALA A 49 -8.67 -5.17 -10.90
N ASP A 50 -8.92 -5.96 -11.95
CA ASP A 50 -10.25 -6.09 -12.53
C ASP A 50 -11.03 -7.17 -11.81
N ARG A 51 -12.31 -6.91 -11.53
CA ARG A 51 -13.23 -7.93 -11.03
C ARG A 51 -13.80 -8.76 -12.18
N LEU A 52 -13.67 -10.08 -12.07
CA LEU A 52 -14.17 -11.03 -13.06
C LEU A 52 -15.64 -11.43 -12.79
N PRO A 53 -16.35 -11.99 -13.80
CA PRO A 53 -17.76 -12.38 -13.64
C PRO A 53 -18.03 -13.44 -12.56
N ASP A 54 -17.06 -14.31 -12.29
CA ASP A 54 -17.11 -15.32 -11.23
C ASP A 54 -16.85 -14.74 -9.82
N GLY A 55 -16.58 -13.44 -9.74
CA GLY A 55 -16.32 -12.71 -8.50
C GLY A 55 -14.86 -12.72 -8.06
N SER A 56 -13.97 -13.42 -8.77
CA SER A 56 -12.52 -13.35 -8.56
C SER A 56 -11.94 -12.04 -9.10
N TYR A 57 -10.65 -11.80 -8.83
CA TYR A 57 -9.91 -10.64 -9.33
C TYR A 57 -8.73 -11.10 -10.16
N LYS A 58 -8.38 -10.30 -11.18
CA LYS A 58 -7.11 -10.40 -11.90
C LYS A 58 -6.36 -9.08 -11.76
N HIS A 59 -5.03 -9.13 -11.74
CA HIS A 59 -4.21 -7.93 -11.80
C HIS A 59 -4.47 -7.14 -13.10
N ALA A 60 -4.34 -5.82 -13.01
CA ALA A 60 -4.52 -4.91 -14.12
C ALA A 60 -3.44 -3.82 -14.09
N ASP A 61 -2.93 -3.45 -15.26
CA ASP A 61 -1.99 -2.35 -15.40
C ASP A 61 -2.71 -0.99 -15.35
N ALA A 62 -1.95 0.05 -15.07
CA ALA A 62 -2.32 1.43 -15.31
C ALA A 62 -1.72 1.83 -16.68
N PRO A 63 -2.51 1.87 -17.77
CA PRO A 63 -1.95 2.02 -19.11
C PRO A 63 -1.10 3.28 -19.27
N GLY A 64 0.17 3.08 -19.66
CA GLY A 64 1.15 4.16 -19.84
C GLY A 64 1.89 4.60 -18.56
N GLU A 65 1.48 4.11 -17.39
CA GLU A 65 2.15 4.37 -16.11
C GLU A 65 2.97 3.15 -15.67
N GLY A 66 2.34 2.00 -15.46
CA GLY A 66 2.99 0.79 -14.97
C GLY A 66 2.02 -0.13 -14.24
N VAL A 67 2.56 -1.11 -13.52
CA VAL A 67 1.79 -2.10 -12.77
C VAL A 67 1.88 -1.90 -11.25
N THR A 68 2.96 -1.30 -10.77
CA THR A 68 3.20 -0.99 -9.36
C THR A 68 3.85 0.38 -9.21
N CYS A 69 3.68 1.02 -8.06
CA CYS A 69 4.19 2.38 -7.84
C CYS A 69 4.63 2.69 -6.40
N VAL A 70 5.49 3.71 -6.26
CA VAL A 70 5.97 4.19 -4.97
C VAL A 70 4.84 4.69 -4.08
N ASP A 71 3.84 5.40 -4.63
CA ASP A 71 2.72 5.92 -3.83
C ASP A 71 2.02 4.80 -3.04
N ASP A 72 1.59 3.74 -3.74
CA ASP A 72 0.84 2.64 -3.13
C ASP A 72 1.72 1.76 -2.23
N VAL A 73 2.94 1.44 -2.66
CA VAL A 73 3.85 0.59 -1.89
C VAL A 73 4.32 1.28 -0.60
N ALA A 74 4.58 2.59 -0.63
CA ALA A 74 4.89 3.36 0.58
C ALA A 74 3.73 3.34 1.60
N ARG A 75 2.48 3.39 1.12
CA ARG A 75 1.30 3.29 1.99
C ARG A 75 1.13 1.90 2.58
N ALA A 76 1.45 0.86 1.82
CA ALA A 76 1.51 -0.51 2.33
C ALA A 76 2.56 -0.65 3.42
N ALA A 77 3.77 -0.11 3.23
CA ALA A 77 4.83 -0.11 4.24
C ALA A 77 4.35 0.49 5.58
N ILE A 78 3.76 1.68 5.55
CA ILE A 78 3.19 2.33 6.74
C ILE A 78 2.10 1.47 7.40
N LEU A 79 1.20 0.88 6.62
CA LEU A 79 0.16 -0.01 7.15
C LEU A 79 0.78 -1.18 7.93
N TYR A 80 1.71 -1.90 7.33
CA TYR A 80 2.33 -3.06 7.98
C TYR A 80 3.24 -2.67 9.16
N LEU A 81 3.91 -1.52 9.12
CA LEU A 81 4.62 -0.99 10.29
C LEU A 81 3.68 -0.76 11.47
N ARG A 82 2.50 -0.18 11.23
CA ARG A 82 1.49 0.04 12.28
C ARG A 82 0.87 -1.26 12.80
N LEU A 83 0.61 -2.21 11.90
CA LEU A 83 0.17 -3.54 12.29
C LEU A 83 1.23 -4.27 13.11
N PHE A 84 2.50 -4.13 12.76
CA PHE A 84 3.61 -4.68 13.54
C PHE A 84 3.73 -4.01 14.91
N GLU A 85 3.69 -2.68 14.98
CA GLU A 85 3.76 -1.90 16.23
C GLU A 85 2.66 -2.32 17.23
N THR A 86 1.47 -2.62 16.73
CA THR A 86 0.30 -2.98 17.57
C THR A 86 0.24 -4.45 17.95
N SER A 87 0.64 -5.36 17.04
CA SER A 87 0.49 -6.81 17.24
C SER A 87 1.78 -7.54 17.62
N GLY A 88 2.96 -6.97 17.32
CA GLY A 88 4.24 -7.65 17.40
C GLY A 88 4.41 -8.81 16.40
N ASN A 89 3.50 -8.99 15.43
CA ASN A 89 3.55 -10.11 14.49
C ASN A 89 4.72 -9.94 13.48
N PRO A 90 5.71 -10.85 13.47
CA PRO A 90 6.89 -10.73 12.60
C PRO A 90 6.56 -10.80 11.10
N GLU A 91 5.42 -11.35 10.70
CA GLU A 91 4.99 -11.33 9.29
C GLU A 91 4.79 -9.89 8.80
N TYR A 92 4.14 -9.04 9.60
CA TYR A 92 3.94 -7.63 9.25
C TYR A 92 5.26 -6.86 9.18
N PHE A 93 6.23 -7.20 10.05
CA PHE A 93 7.57 -6.65 9.90
C PHE A 93 8.21 -7.05 8.56
N GLY A 94 8.06 -8.32 8.15
CA GLY A 94 8.51 -8.81 6.85
C GLY A 94 7.88 -8.04 5.69
N ARG A 95 6.55 -7.85 5.71
CA ARG A 95 5.81 -7.10 4.68
C ARG A 95 6.22 -5.62 4.62
N ALA A 96 6.41 -4.99 5.76
CA ALA A 96 6.91 -3.62 5.83
C ALA A 96 8.31 -3.50 5.21
N LYS A 97 9.22 -4.43 5.56
CA LYS A 97 10.58 -4.45 5.02
C LYS A 97 10.57 -4.64 3.50
N GLU A 98 9.80 -5.59 3.00
CA GLU A 98 9.61 -5.85 1.57
C GLU A 98 9.19 -4.59 0.81
N ALA A 99 8.16 -3.90 1.31
CA ALA A 99 7.66 -2.67 0.71
C ALA A 99 8.70 -1.52 0.76
N LEU A 100 9.43 -1.37 1.87
CA LEU A 100 10.49 -0.36 1.99
C LEU A 100 11.67 -0.64 1.04
N GLU A 101 12.05 -1.90 0.86
CA GLU A 101 13.10 -2.28 -0.11
C GLU A 101 12.70 -1.95 -1.55
N PHE A 102 11.41 -2.08 -1.89
CA PHE A 102 10.88 -1.59 -3.16
C PHE A 102 10.97 -0.06 -3.25
N VAL A 103 10.49 0.68 -2.25
CA VAL A 103 10.52 2.15 -2.25
C VAL A 103 11.96 2.67 -2.42
N LEU A 104 12.92 2.07 -1.71
CA LEU A 104 14.34 2.42 -1.83
C LEU A 104 14.93 2.10 -3.21
N SER A 105 14.46 1.03 -3.88
CA SER A 105 14.92 0.71 -5.24
C SER A 105 14.46 1.71 -6.30
N MET A 106 13.49 2.56 -5.97
CA MET A 106 12.97 3.59 -6.87
C MET A 106 13.67 4.95 -6.67
N GLN A 107 14.58 5.05 -5.68
CA GLN A 107 15.37 6.24 -5.43
C GLN A 107 16.50 6.37 -6.46
N ASP A 108 16.59 7.53 -7.11
CA ASP A 108 17.68 7.88 -8.02
C ASP A 108 18.88 8.47 -7.25
N VAL A 109 20.00 8.66 -7.94
CA VAL A 109 21.28 9.12 -7.38
C VAL A 109 21.23 10.50 -6.72
N ASP A 110 20.22 11.32 -7.03
CA ASP A 110 19.99 12.63 -6.41
C ASP A 110 19.09 12.57 -5.17
N GLY A 111 18.65 11.37 -4.77
CA GLY A 111 17.81 11.12 -3.60
C GLY A 111 16.32 11.27 -3.88
N ASP A 112 15.95 11.65 -5.11
CA ASP A 112 14.57 11.74 -5.56
C ASP A 112 14.05 10.37 -6.04
N PHE A 113 12.74 10.24 -6.31
CA PHE A 113 12.11 8.96 -6.60
C PHE A 113 11.39 8.97 -7.94
N TYR A 114 11.62 7.91 -8.72
CA TYR A 114 10.69 7.52 -9.78
C TYR A 114 9.45 6.86 -9.18
N ASN A 115 8.31 6.94 -9.85
CA ASN A 115 7.06 6.45 -9.25
C ASN A 115 6.72 5.04 -9.72
N PHE A 116 6.66 4.80 -11.04
CA PHE A 116 6.07 3.59 -11.60
C PHE A 116 7.09 2.60 -12.15
N VAL A 117 6.71 1.32 -12.10
CA VAL A 117 7.43 0.20 -12.72
C VAL A 117 6.49 -0.52 -13.69
N PHE A 118 6.96 -0.82 -14.90
CA PHE A 118 6.24 -1.65 -15.87
C PHE A 118 6.28 -3.14 -15.48
N GLU A 119 5.39 -3.95 -16.05
CA GLU A 119 5.33 -5.39 -15.77
C GLU A 119 6.66 -6.12 -16.04
N ASP A 120 7.43 -5.64 -17.02
CA ASP A 120 8.76 -6.18 -17.34
C ASP A 120 9.87 -5.74 -16.36
N GLY A 121 9.52 -5.01 -15.29
CA GLY A 121 10.45 -4.57 -14.25
C GLY A 121 11.20 -3.28 -14.57
N ARG A 122 11.00 -2.67 -15.75
CA ARG A 122 11.62 -1.39 -16.06
C ARG A 122 10.94 -0.26 -15.30
N ILE A 123 11.74 0.60 -14.66
CA ILE A 123 11.27 1.85 -14.10
C ILE A 123 10.77 2.76 -15.23
N ASN A 124 9.58 3.35 -15.07
CA ASN A 124 9.05 4.32 -15.99
C ASN A 124 9.73 5.67 -15.78
N LEU A 125 10.70 6.00 -16.64
CA LEU A 125 11.45 7.26 -16.55
C LEU A 125 10.77 8.43 -17.29
N ASN A 126 9.75 8.15 -18.11
CA ASN A 126 9.22 9.10 -19.09
C ASN A 126 7.74 9.47 -18.86
N GLY A 127 7.03 8.72 -18.02
CA GLY A 127 5.63 8.96 -17.70
C GLY A 127 5.41 10.35 -17.08
N PRO A 128 4.27 11.01 -17.34
CA PRO A 128 4.00 12.35 -16.82
C PRO A 128 3.97 12.41 -15.28
N THR A 129 3.57 11.31 -14.66
CA THR A 129 3.42 11.07 -13.21
C THR A 129 4.53 10.17 -12.65
N SER A 130 5.56 9.87 -13.44
CA SER A 130 6.74 9.10 -13.04
C SER A 130 8.03 9.91 -13.17
N ARG A 131 7.95 11.20 -12.90
CA ARG A 131 9.08 12.12 -13.00
C ARG A 131 9.69 12.32 -11.62
N LYS A 132 11.01 12.13 -11.52
CA LYS A 132 11.73 12.55 -10.33
C LYS A 132 11.55 14.06 -10.09
N GLY A 133 11.26 14.42 -8.86
CA GLY A 133 10.99 15.77 -8.38
C GLY A 133 10.36 15.70 -6.99
N GLY A 134 10.34 16.83 -6.26
CA GLY A 134 9.61 17.01 -4.99
C GLY A 134 8.07 16.93 -5.12
N ASN A 135 7.58 15.87 -5.75
CA ASN A 135 6.19 15.57 -6.03
C ASN A 135 5.55 14.81 -4.85
N TRP A 136 4.24 14.62 -4.89
CA TRP A 136 3.51 14.01 -3.78
C TRP A 136 3.90 12.54 -3.51
N TRP A 137 4.24 11.75 -4.53
CA TRP A 137 4.74 10.38 -4.32
C TRP A 137 6.13 10.36 -3.67
N ALA A 138 7.02 11.28 -4.05
CA ALA A 138 8.34 11.40 -3.41
C ALA A 138 8.18 11.79 -1.92
N ALA A 139 7.22 12.65 -1.58
CA ALA A 139 6.90 12.96 -0.20
C ALA A 139 6.38 11.75 0.59
N ARG A 140 5.62 10.85 -0.05
CA ARG A 140 5.20 9.57 0.58
C ARG A 140 6.37 8.61 0.74
N ALA A 141 7.27 8.53 -0.23
CA ALA A 141 8.48 7.73 -0.15
C ALA A 141 9.35 8.14 1.04
N LEU A 142 9.52 9.45 1.23
CA LEU A 142 10.27 10.01 2.37
C LEU A 142 9.57 9.83 3.73
N TRP A 143 8.25 9.68 3.73
CA TRP A 143 7.48 9.50 4.97
C TRP A 143 7.45 8.04 5.44
N ALA A 144 7.51 7.09 4.51
CA ALA A 144 7.57 5.66 4.79
C ALA A 144 8.84 5.26 5.54
#